data_AF-A0A7W0IQG9-F1
#
_entry.id   AF-A0A7W0IQG9-F1
#
_cell.length_a   1.000
_cell.length_b   1.000
_cell.length_c   1.000
_cell.angle_alpha   90.00
_cell.angle_beta   90.00
_cell.angle_gamma   90.00
#
_symmetry.space_group_name_H-M   'P 1'
#
loop_
_entity.id
_entity.type
_entity.pdbx_description
1 polymer ?
#
loop_
_entity_poly.entity_id
_entity_poly.type
_entity_poly.pdbx_seq_one_letter_code
_entity_poly.pdbx_strand_id
1 'polypeptide(L)' 'MPRRARIVLPNCPHHVIQRGHNRQVVFASDDDYLFYLDTLQEW' A
#
# COMPACT_ATOMS: atom_id res chain seq x y z
N MET A 1 -12.09 -14.85 11.16
CA MET A 1 -10.79 -15.54 11.33
C MET A 1 -9.79 -14.57 11.95
N PRO A 2 -9.07 -14.94 13.04
CA PRO A 2 -8.08 -14.08 13.65
C PRO A 2 -6.95 -13.78 12.66
N ARG A 3 -6.63 -12.50 12.46
CA ARG A 3 -5.48 -12.10 11.65
C ARG A 3 -4.22 -12.18 12.50
N ARG A 4 -3.18 -12.82 11.98
CA ARG A 4 -1.85 -12.76 12.61
C ARG A 4 -1.33 -11.32 12.55
N ALA A 5 -0.60 -10.91 13.59
CA ALA A 5 0.10 -9.63 13.59
C ALA A 5 1.11 -9.58 12.44
N ARG A 6 1.30 -8.39 11.87
CA ARG A 6 2.37 -8.15 10.89
C ARG A 6 3.71 -8.04 11.63
N ILE A 7 4.75 -8.63 11.06
CA ILE A 7 6.12 -8.54 11.60
C ILE A 7 6.87 -7.46 10.82
N VAL A 8 7.43 -6.50 11.54
CA VAL A 8 8.32 -5.47 10.97
C VAL A 8 9.75 -5.80 11.42
N LEU A 9 10.59 -6.19 10.47
CA LEU A 9 12.00 -6.50 10.71
C LEU A 9 12.88 -5.38 10.16
N PRO A 10 13.82 -4.83 10.95
CA PRO A 10 14.79 -3.87 10.44
C PRO A 10 15.60 -4.42 9.27
N ASN A 11 15.91 -3.56 8.29
CA ASN A 11 16.76 -3.87 7.14
C ASN A 11 16.25 -5.01 6.23
N CYS A 12 14.99 -5.41 6.37
CA CYS A 12 14.36 -6.41 5.52
C CYS A 12 13.27 -5.73 4.67
N PRO A 13 13.34 -5.79 3.33
CA PRO A 13 12.30 -5.19 2.49
C PRO A 13 10.98 -5.95 2.67
N HIS A 14 9.90 -5.21 2.88
CA HIS A 14 8.55 -5.76 2.92
C HIS A 14 7.86 -5.58 1.57
N HIS A 15 7.26 -6.65 1.06
CA HIS A 15 6.40 -6.54 -0.11
C HIS A 15 5.03 -5.97 0.33
N VAL A 16 4.74 -4.75 -0.09
CA VAL A 16 3.48 -4.05 0.18
C VAL A 16 2.61 -4.06 -1.08
N ILE A 17 1.34 -4.39 -0.92
CA ILE A 17 0.35 -4.34 -2.00
C ILE A 17 -0.82 -3.45 -1.59
N GLN A 18 -1.32 -2.66 -2.53
CA GLN A 18 -2.58 -1.93 -2.35
C GLN A 18 -3.74 -2.69 -2.97
N ARG A 19 -4.84 -2.79 -2.24
CA ARG A 19 -6.07 -3.45 -2.71
C ARG A 19 -7.25 -2.54 -2.45
N GLY A 20 -8.04 -2.31 -3.49
CA GLY A 20 -9.24 -1.50 -3.37
C GLY A 20 -10.27 -2.19 -2.49
N HIS A 21 -11.07 -1.38 -1.81
CA HIS A 21 -12.21 -1.87 -1.07
C HIS A 21 -13.11 -2.68 -2.02
N ASN A 22 -13.56 -3.87 -1.59
CA ASN A 22 -14.34 -4.78 -2.44
C ASN A 22 -13.75 -5.05 -3.83
N ARG A 23 -12.41 -5.09 -3.95
CA ARG A 23 -11.69 -5.32 -5.22
C ARG A 23 -11.93 -4.23 -6.27
N GLN A 24 -12.36 -3.05 -5.84
CA GLN A 24 -12.44 -1.88 -6.71
C GLN A 24 -11.05 -1.49 -7.22
N VAL A 25 -11.05 -0.75 -8.32
CA VAL A 25 -9.84 -0.17 -8.91
C VAL A 25 -9.18 0.75 -7.89
N VAL A 26 -7.87 0.60 -7.69
CA VAL A 26 -7.09 1.41 -6.73
C VAL A 26 -6.63 2.70 -7.38
N PHE A 27 -6.12 2.62 -8.61
CA PHE A 27 -5.68 3.73 -9.42
C PHE A 27 -6.42 3.63 -10.76
N ALA A 28 -7.31 4.58 -11.04
CA ALA A 28 -8.09 4.61 -12.26
C ALA A 28 -7.35 5.32 -13.41
N SER A 29 -6.38 6.16 -13.05
CA SER A 29 -5.52 6.91 -13.95
C SER A 29 -4.09 6.98 -13.39
N ASP A 30 -3.16 7.45 -14.22
CA ASP A 30 -1.77 7.62 -13.83
C ASP A 30 -1.61 8.66 -12.71
N ASP A 31 -2.43 9.71 -12.74
CA ASP A 31 -2.42 10.78 -11.73
C ASP A 31 -2.72 10.26 -10.32
N ASP A 32 -3.55 9.20 -10.20
CA ASP A 32 -3.90 8.62 -8.90
C ASP A 32 -2.69 7.96 -8.22
N TYR A 33 -1.85 7.23 -8.99
CA TYR A 33 -0.67 6.57 -8.40
C TYR A 33 0.46 7.58 -8.17
N LEU A 34 0.57 8.61 -9.02
CA LEU A 34 1.55 9.68 -8.84
C LEU A 34 1.27 10.48 -7.57
N PHE A 35 0.00 10.87 -7.35
CA PHE A 35 -0.42 11.51 -6.10
C PHE A 35 -0.15 10.62 -4.89
N TYR A 36 -0.47 9.32 -4.99
CA TYR A 36 -0.18 8.38 -3.91
C TYR A 36 1.32 8.29 -3.57
N LEU A 37 2.20 8.25 -4.58
CA LEU A 37 3.64 8.25 -4.37
C LEU A 37 4.16 9.53 -3.70
N ASP A 38 3.61 10.68 -4.07
CA ASP A 38 3.97 11.97 -3.46
C ASP A 38 3.63 11.98 -1.96
N THR A 39 2.41 11.55 -1.60
CA THR A 39 1.99 11.46 -0.20
C THR A 39 2.80 10.46 0.65
N LEU A 40 3.38 9.43 0.04
CA LEU A 40 4.22 8.45 0.75
C LEU A 40 5.58 9.03 1.17
N GLN A 41 6.05 10.10 0.51
CA GLN A 41 7.32 10.74 0.82
C GLN A 41 7.23 11.66 2.04
N GLU A 42 6.03 12.08 2.43
CA GLU A 42 5.79 12.96 3.58
C GLU A 42 5.74 12.22 4.94
N TRP A 43 6.05 10.91 4.96
CA TRP A 43 5.96 10.04 6.15
C TRP A 43 7.31 9.45 6.59
#